data_AF-A0A971BN30-F1
#
_entry.id   AF-A0A971BN30-F1
#
_cell.length_a   1.000
_cell.length_b   1.000
_cell.length_c   1.000
_cell.angle_alpha   90.00
_cell.angle_beta   90.00
_cell.angle_gamma   90.00
#
_symmetry.space_group_name_H-M   'P 1'
#
loop_
_entity.id
_entity.type
_entity.pdbx_description
1 polymer ?
#
loop_
_entity_poly.entity_id
_entity_poly.type
_entity_poly.pdbx_seq_one_letter_code
_entity_poly.pdbx_strand_id
1 'polypeptide(L)'
;MKENSLYRIKKMVLIALMTALLSAGKFALMAVPNVEIVTISIIVGTYVFGLSVLLPATIIFSAIETTIWGFAPWVISYFVYWPLLAVITYLFKALISKNKVIFPSVIGCIMTVIFGVLTTFVDTIFYSSGHNFASFFSAMYIRGIYFYLIQVISNTVILAVLFIPLEKVLSVLKKKYYSNWKEKKTNTVVSDETIIDAKSDLERKIDNPVTVAEVKDEGPTTLEGIREEKPALIERELEKKDDRDN
;
A
#
# COMPACT_ATOMS: atom_id res chain seq x y z
N MET A 1 -8.36 -14.75 15.35
CA MET A 1 -7.96 -13.41 15.88
C MET A 1 -6.48 -13.04 15.68
N LYS A 2 -5.50 -13.93 15.95
CA LYS A 2 -4.05 -13.61 15.90
C LYS A 2 -3.50 -13.17 14.53
N GLU A 3 -4.10 -13.60 13.42
CA GLU A 3 -3.60 -13.20 12.09
C GLU A 3 -3.95 -11.77 11.69
N ASN A 4 -5.12 -11.28 12.12
CA ASN A 4 -5.52 -9.90 11.87
C ASN A 4 -4.65 -8.90 12.65
N SER A 5 -4.15 -9.28 13.84
CA SER A 5 -3.20 -8.44 14.58
C SER A 5 -1.82 -8.43 13.91
N LEU A 6 -1.32 -9.56 13.42
CA LEU A 6 -0.03 -9.62 12.73
C LEU A 6 0.01 -8.73 11.48
N TYR A 7 -1.06 -8.73 10.68
CA TYR A 7 -1.16 -7.83 9.52
C TYR A 7 -1.17 -6.36 9.92
N ARG A 8 -1.93 -6.00 10.96
CA ARG A 8 -1.97 -4.64 11.50
C ARG A 8 -0.58 -4.21 11.98
N ILE A 9 0.13 -5.08 12.71
CA ILE A 9 1.49 -4.83 13.18
C ILE A 9 2.44 -4.60 11.99
N LYS A 10 2.44 -5.51 10.99
CA LYS A 10 3.28 -5.34 9.79
C LYS A 10 2.97 -4.05 9.04
N LYS A 11 1.69 -3.67 8.93
CA LYS A 11 1.28 -2.41 8.33
C LYS A 11 1.80 -1.21 9.14
N MET A 12 1.70 -1.24 10.46
CA MET A 12 2.22 -0.19 11.33
C MET A 12 3.74 -0.06 11.23
N VAL A 13 4.46 -1.18 11.20
CA VAL A 13 5.92 -1.20 10.98
C VAL A 13 6.27 -0.59 9.63
N LEU A 14 5.51 -0.92 8.57
CA LEU A 14 5.74 -0.34 7.25
C LEU A 14 5.46 1.16 7.22
N ILE A 15 4.42 1.64 7.92
CA ILE A 15 4.16 3.07 8.09
C ILE A 15 5.36 3.73 8.78
N ALA A 16 5.83 3.17 9.90
CA ALA A 16 6.98 3.69 10.64
C ALA A 16 8.27 3.73 9.80
N LEU A 17 8.54 2.70 9.01
CA LEU A 17 9.69 2.64 8.10
C LEU A 17 9.59 3.70 6.99
N MET A 18 8.41 3.88 6.39
CA MET A 18 8.20 4.91 5.39
C MET A 18 8.37 6.30 6.00
N THR A 19 7.82 6.56 7.20
CA THR A 19 8.03 7.81 7.91
C THR A 19 9.50 8.08 8.20
N ALA A 20 10.22 7.06 8.70
CA ALA A 20 11.66 7.17 8.97
C ALA A 20 12.46 7.47 7.69
N LEU A 21 12.10 6.85 6.57
CA LEU A 21 12.71 7.13 5.27
C LEU A 21 12.47 8.58 4.82
N LEU A 22 11.27 9.12 5.03
CA LEU A 22 10.95 10.51 4.70
C LEU A 22 11.77 11.49 5.53
N SER A 23 11.79 11.31 6.86
CA SER A 23 12.57 12.15 7.77
C SER A 23 14.06 12.04 7.48
N ALA A 24 14.63 10.82 7.51
CA ALA A 24 16.06 10.61 7.27
C ALA A 24 16.49 11.08 5.88
N GLY A 25 15.65 10.86 4.86
CA GLY A 25 15.90 11.35 3.51
C GLY A 25 15.99 12.88 3.47
N LYS A 26 15.06 13.58 4.12
CA LYS A 26 15.11 15.06 4.22
C LYS A 26 16.36 15.53 4.97
N PHE A 27 16.73 14.89 6.08
CA PHE A 27 17.95 15.22 6.82
C PHE A 27 19.22 15.00 5.99
N ALA A 28 19.32 13.88 5.27
CA ALA A 28 20.48 13.56 4.45
C ALA A 28 20.69 14.56 3.30
N LEU A 29 19.61 15.08 2.73
CA LEU A 29 19.66 16.07 1.65
C LEU A 29 19.64 17.52 2.15
N MET A 30 19.72 17.76 3.46
CA MET A 30 19.77 19.13 4.00
C MET A 30 20.94 19.95 3.45
N ALA A 31 22.06 19.29 3.12
CA ALA A 31 23.23 19.93 2.53
C ALA A 31 23.05 20.32 1.05
N VAL A 32 22.05 19.75 0.36
CA VAL A 32 21.78 20.02 -1.06
C VAL A 32 20.59 20.97 -1.16
N PRO A 33 20.82 22.27 -1.42
CA PRO A 33 19.73 23.23 -1.45
C PRO A 33 18.74 22.89 -2.58
N ASN A 34 17.45 23.00 -2.30
CA ASN A 34 16.36 22.90 -3.27
C ASN A 34 16.23 21.52 -3.97
N VAL A 35 16.79 20.45 -3.39
CA VAL A 35 16.61 19.08 -3.86
C VAL A 35 15.84 18.28 -2.81
N GLU A 36 14.63 17.85 -3.14
CA GLU A 36 13.74 17.19 -2.18
C GLU A 36 13.52 15.71 -2.51
N ILE A 37 14.07 14.84 -1.66
CA ILE A 37 13.82 13.40 -1.78
C ILE A 37 12.45 12.97 -1.26
N VAL A 38 11.79 13.84 -0.49
CA VAL A 38 10.49 13.55 0.15
C VAL A 38 9.41 13.31 -0.91
N THR A 39 9.36 14.15 -1.95
CA THR A 39 8.39 14.06 -3.05
C THR A 39 8.47 12.72 -3.77
N ILE A 40 9.67 12.31 -4.19
CA ILE A 40 9.86 11.00 -4.86
C ILE A 40 9.52 9.83 -3.93
N SER A 41 9.94 9.88 -2.66
CA SER A 41 9.63 8.83 -1.68
C SER A 41 8.12 8.66 -1.46
N ILE A 42 7.35 9.76 -1.40
CA ILE A 42 5.89 9.69 -1.28
C ILE A 42 5.26 9.13 -2.56
N ILE A 43 5.69 9.59 -3.74
CA ILE A 43 5.10 9.14 -5.00
C ILE A 43 5.37 7.64 -5.22
N VAL A 44 6.63 7.20 -5.13
CA VAL A 44 6.99 5.78 -5.30
C VAL A 44 6.39 4.94 -4.18
N GLY A 45 6.47 5.41 -2.93
CA GLY A 45 5.89 4.73 -1.78
C GLY A 45 4.39 4.50 -1.95
N THR A 46 3.66 5.52 -2.39
CA THR A 46 2.21 5.43 -2.61
C THR A 46 1.89 4.48 -3.76
N TYR A 47 2.67 4.53 -4.84
CA TYR A 47 2.50 3.61 -5.95
C TYR A 47 2.67 2.14 -5.51
N VAL A 48 3.71 1.83 -4.72
CA VAL A 48 4.05 0.48 -4.30
C VAL A 48 3.16 -0.02 -3.15
N PHE A 49 3.05 0.73 -2.06
CA PHE A 49 2.39 0.30 -0.82
C PHE A 49 0.92 0.76 -0.71
N GLY A 50 0.52 1.75 -1.50
CA GLY A 50 -0.84 2.28 -1.53
C GLY A 50 -1.09 3.39 -0.50
N LEU A 51 -2.24 4.04 -0.65
CA LEU A 51 -2.63 5.19 0.16
C LEU A 51 -2.76 4.87 1.65
N SER A 52 -3.18 3.65 1.98
CA SER A 52 -3.44 3.24 3.37
C SER A 52 -2.18 3.20 4.26
N VAL A 53 -0.98 3.22 3.65
CA VAL A 53 0.32 3.29 4.32
C VAL A 53 0.89 4.70 4.25
N LEU A 54 0.85 5.33 3.08
CA LEU A 54 1.51 6.62 2.90
C LEU A 54 0.75 7.80 3.51
N LEU A 55 -0.58 7.76 3.54
CA LEU A 55 -1.37 8.82 4.16
C LEU A 55 -1.01 8.99 5.65
N PRO A 56 -1.06 7.96 6.52
CA PRO A 56 -0.60 8.13 7.90
C PRO A 56 0.90 8.43 7.99
N ALA A 57 1.74 7.88 7.11
CA ALA A 57 3.18 8.16 7.13
C ALA A 57 3.50 9.66 6.91
N THR A 58 2.81 10.31 5.96
CA THR A 58 2.98 11.75 5.67
C THR A 58 2.52 12.65 6.82
N ILE A 59 1.46 12.26 7.53
CA ILE A 59 0.97 12.99 8.72
C ILE A 59 1.99 12.88 9.86
N ILE A 60 2.48 11.67 10.14
CA ILE A 60 3.47 11.45 11.20
C ILE A 60 4.79 12.16 10.84
N PHE A 61 5.21 12.10 9.58
CA PHE A 61 6.36 12.85 9.07
C PHE A 61 6.22 14.35 9.36
N SER A 62 5.07 14.94 9.04
CA SER A 62 4.80 16.36 9.30
C SER A 62 4.86 16.71 10.80
N ALA A 63 4.37 15.82 11.66
CA ALA A 63 4.44 15.98 13.12
C ALA A 63 5.88 15.89 13.66
N ILE A 64 6.70 14.97 13.13
CA ILE A 64 8.12 14.86 13.47
C ILE A 64 8.85 16.13 13.06
N GLU A 65 8.65 16.60 11.82
CA GLU A 65 9.27 17.83 11.33
C GLU A 65 8.90 19.03 12.20
N THR A 66 7.63 19.16 12.58
CA THR A 66 7.16 20.23 13.47
C THR A 66 7.84 20.19 14.84
N THR A 67 8.10 18.98 15.35
CA THR A 67 8.74 18.79 16.66
C THR A 67 10.22 19.17 16.62
N ILE A 68 10.91 18.92 15.50
CA ILE A 68 12.34 19.21 15.34
C ILE A 68 12.57 20.69 15.06
N TRP A 69 11.81 21.28 14.14
CA TRP A 69 12.04 22.64 13.64
C TRP A 69 11.18 23.72 14.33
N GLY A 70 10.24 23.30 15.18
CA GLY A 70 9.33 24.20 15.88
C GLY A 70 8.07 24.56 15.09
N PHE A 71 7.15 25.24 15.78
CA PHE A 71 5.86 25.64 15.22
C PHE A 71 5.97 26.97 14.47
N ALA A 72 5.63 26.96 13.19
CA ALA A 72 5.54 28.14 12.34
C ALA A 72 4.55 27.91 11.17
N PRO A 73 4.20 28.94 10.37
CA PRO A 73 3.16 28.82 9.34
C PRO A 73 3.38 27.67 8.33
N TRP A 74 4.65 27.35 8.03
CA TRP A 74 5.01 26.23 7.15
C TRP A 74 4.45 24.87 7.58
N VAL A 75 4.14 24.69 8.87
CA VAL A 75 3.52 23.48 9.41
C VAL A 75 2.19 23.19 8.71
N ILE A 76 1.36 24.22 8.51
CA ILE A 76 0.06 24.07 7.83
C ILE A 76 0.27 23.58 6.40
N SER A 77 1.22 24.19 5.69
CA SER A 77 1.57 23.79 4.32
C SER A 77 1.98 22.31 4.26
N TYR A 78 2.71 21.80 5.26
CA TYR A 78 3.15 20.40 5.30
C TYR A 78 1.99 19.43 5.54
N PHE A 79 1.13 19.71 6.53
CA PHE A 79 -0.02 18.86 6.84
C PHE A 79 -1.06 18.84 5.72
N VAL A 80 -1.11 19.86 4.87
CA VAL A 80 -1.97 19.88 3.67
C VAL A 80 -1.28 19.19 2.50
N TYR A 81 -0.04 19.56 2.21
CA TYR A 81 0.65 19.18 0.98
C TYR A 81 1.01 17.70 0.91
N TRP A 82 1.67 17.16 1.94
CA TRP A 82 2.20 15.79 1.87
C TRP A 82 1.09 14.73 1.78
N PRO A 83 -0.01 14.81 2.56
CA PRO A 83 -1.14 13.91 2.38
C PRO A 83 -1.82 14.09 1.02
N LEU A 84 -1.96 15.33 0.53
CA LEU A 84 -2.54 15.60 -0.79
C LEU A 84 -1.71 14.94 -1.91
N LEU A 85 -0.38 15.03 -1.84
CA LEU A 85 0.51 14.35 -2.79
C LEU A 85 0.30 12.84 -2.82
N ALA A 86 0.14 12.21 -1.66
CA ALA A 86 -0.17 10.78 -1.58
C ALA A 86 -1.54 10.48 -2.22
N VAL A 87 -2.57 11.29 -1.95
CA VAL A 87 -3.91 11.10 -2.55
C VAL A 87 -3.87 11.23 -4.07
N ILE A 88 -3.27 12.30 -4.60
CA ILE A 88 -3.16 12.54 -6.04
C ILE A 88 -2.38 11.41 -6.71
N THR A 89 -1.25 10.98 -6.13
CA THR A 89 -0.48 9.86 -6.67
C THR A 89 -1.31 8.57 -6.73
N TYR A 90 -2.11 8.31 -5.70
CA TYR A 90 -2.96 7.12 -5.66
C TYR A 90 -4.05 7.16 -6.74
N LEU A 91 -4.70 8.31 -6.93
CA LEU A 91 -5.72 8.50 -7.97
C LEU A 91 -5.16 8.27 -9.38
N PHE A 92 -3.95 8.79 -9.65
CA PHE A 92 -3.30 8.65 -10.96
C PHE A 92 -2.43 7.40 -11.10
N LYS A 93 -2.48 6.48 -10.14
CA LYS A 93 -1.68 5.24 -10.15
C LYS A 93 -1.85 4.44 -11.44
N ALA A 94 -3.07 4.37 -11.99
CA ALA A 94 -3.34 3.66 -13.23
C ALA A 94 -2.59 4.26 -14.44
N LEU A 95 -2.44 5.60 -14.48
CA LEU A 95 -1.64 6.28 -15.50
C LEU A 95 -0.15 6.04 -15.28
N ILE A 96 0.32 6.11 -14.03
CA ILE A 96 1.71 5.80 -13.68
C ILE A 96 2.11 4.39 -14.15
N SER A 97 1.21 3.42 -14.04
CA SER A 97 1.47 2.05 -14.54
C SER A 97 1.65 1.99 -16.05
N LYS A 98 1.04 2.90 -16.83
CA LYS A 98 1.20 2.95 -18.30
C LYS A 98 2.56 3.50 -18.70
N ASN A 99 3.02 4.56 -18.02
CA ASN A 99 4.35 5.11 -18.23
C ASN A 99 4.96 5.54 -16.89
N LYS A 100 5.91 4.72 -16.42
CA LYS A 100 6.59 4.87 -15.12
C LYS A 100 7.59 6.02 -15.06
N VAL A 101 7.78 6.79 -16.15
CA VAL A 101 8.68 7.94 -16.18
C VAL A 101 7.87 9.22 -16.31
N ILE A 102 7.06 9.33 -17.36
CA ILE A 102 6.39 10.59 -17.72
C ILE A 102 5.36 10.97 -16.65
N PHE A 103 4.44 10.06 -16.30
CA PHE A 103 3.34 10.40 -15.39
C PHE A 103 3.81 10.76 -13.98
N PRO A 104 4.73 10.00 -13.33
CA PRO A 104 5.30 10.41 -12.04
C PRO A 104 5.98 11.77 -12.10
N SER A 105 6.74 12.05 -13.16
CA SER A 105 7.47 13.32 -13.32
C SER A 105 6.52 14.50 -13.52
N VAL A 106 5.46 14.33 -14.31
CA VAL A 106 4.42 15.35 -14.50
C VAL A 106 3.67 15.62 -13.20
N ILE A 107 3.28 14.56 -12.46
CA ILE A 107 2.63 14.71 -11.16
C ILE A 107 3.56 15.45 -10.19
N GLY A 108 4.84 15.05 -10.11
CA GLY A 108 5.82 15.73 -9.26
C GLY A 108 6.03 17.20 -9.64
N CYS A 109 6.12 17.50 -10.93
CA CYS A 109 6.24 18.87 -11.44
C CYS A 109 5.05 19.74 -11.00
N ILE A 110 3.82 19.31 -11.33
CA ILE A 110 2.59 20.04 -10.99
C ILE A 110 2.46 20.20 -9.48
N MET A 111 2.67 19.12 -8.72
CA MET A 111 2.57 19.16 -7.27
C MET A 111 3.65 20.05 -6.65
N THR A 112 4.86 20.12 -7.20
CA THR A 112 5.91 21.02 -6.68
C THR A 112 5.55 22.48 -6.95
N VAL A 113 4.95 22.80 -8.09
CA VAL A 113 4.40 24.15 -8.35
C VAL A 113 3.31 24.50 -7.35
N ILE A 114 2.37 23.58 -7.11
CA ILE A 114 1.31 23.75 -6.11
C ILE A 114 1.90 23.97 -4.71
N PHE A 115 3.00 23.29 -4.37
CA PHE A 115 3.68 23.49 -3.09
C PHE A 115 4.21 24.91 -2.93
N GLY A 116 4.87 25.46 -3.96
CA GLY A 116 5.37 26.84 -3.94
C GLY A 116 4.23 27.87 -3.79
N VAL A 117 3.12 27.66 -4.49
CA VAL A 117 1.92 28.52 -4.37
C VAL A 117 1.31 28.40 -2.97
N LEU A 118 1.13 27.17 -2.46
CA LEU A 118 0.53 26.91 -1.15
C LEU A 118 1.36 27.49 -0.02
N THR A 119 2.68 27.30 -0.04
CA THR A 119 3.59 27.84 0.98
C THR A 119 3.57 29.36 0.98
N THR A 120 3.65 29.99 -0.19
CA THR A 120 3.53 31.45 -0.31
C THR A 120 2.16 31.94 0.18
N PHE A 121 1.09 31.22 -0.14
CA PHE A 121 -0.27 31.58 0.25
C PHE A 121 -0.44 31.55 1.77
N VAL A 122 0.03 30.46 2.41
CA VAL A 122 0.01 30.33 3.87
C VAL A 122 0.86 31.43 4.50
N ASP A 123 2.09 31.65 4.03
CA ASP A 123 2.95 32.71 4.57
C ASP A 123 2.32 34.10 4.41
N THR A 124 1.66 34.37 3.29
CA THR A 124 0.93 35.63 3.06
C THR A 124 -0.18 35.82 4.09
N ILE A 125 -0.97 34.78 4.42
CA ILE A 125 -2.03 34.88 5.44
C ILE A 125 -1.47 35.32 6.80
N PHE A 126 -0.32 34.76 7.20
CA PHE A 126 0.26 35.02 8.53
C PHE A 126 1.10 36.30 8.59
N TYR A 127 1.75 36.69 7.49
CA TYR A 127 2.72 37.79 7.47
C TYR A 127 2.25 39.06 6.74
N SER A 128 1.07 39.06 6.11
CA SER A 128 0.59 40.22 5.35
C SER A 128 0.32 41.45 6.20
N SER A 129 0.18 41.35 7.53
CA SER A 129 0.13 42.46 8.50
C SER A 129 -0.67 43.71 8.07
N GLY A 130 -1.82 43.55 7.42
CA GLY A 130 -2.69 44.65 6.97
C GLY A 130 -2.37 45.25 5.59
N HIS A 131 -1.33 44.77 4.91
CA HIS A 131 -1.07 45.07 3.50
C HIS A 131 -2.14 44.43 2.59
N ASN A 132 -2.28 44.95 1.36
CA ASN A 132 -3.15 44.32 0.36
C ASN A 132 -2.63 42.89 0.05
N PHE A 133 -3.49 41.91 0.23
CA PHE A 133 -3.14 40.49 0.11
C PHE A 133 -2.51 40.15 -1.25
N ALA A 134 -3.09 40.66 -2.35
CA ALA A 134 -2.64 40.31 -3.69
C ALA A 134 -1.26 40.90 -4.02
N SER A 135 -0.98 42.13 -3.58
CA SER A 135 0.34 42.73 -3.79
C SER A 135 1.41 42.09 -2.90
N PHE A 136 1.07 41.75 -1.66
CA PHE A 136 2.01 41.07 -0.76
C PHE A 136 2.32 39.65 -1.24
N PHE A 137 1.30 38.89 -1.64
CA PHE A 137 1.44 37.54 -2.20
C PHE A 137 2.37 37.55 -3.43
N SER A 138 2.11 38.44 -4.39
CA SER A 138 2.92 38.53 -5.61
C SER A 138 4.37 38.92 -5.29
N ALA A 139 4.61 39.84 -4.36
CA ALA A 139 5.95 40.21 -3.93
C ALA A 139 6.70 39.02 -3.28
N MET A 140 6.06 38.27 -2.39
CA MET A 140 6.65 37.08 -1.77
C MET A 140 6.91 35.98 -2.81
N TYR A 141 5.97 35.73 -3.72
CA TYR A 141 6.09 34.72 -4.76
C TYR A 141 7.24 35.04 -5.73
N ILE A 142 7.34 36.29 -6.18
CA ILE A 142 8.41 36.75 -7.08
C ILE A 142 9.77 36.65 -6.38
N ARG A 143 9.85 37.00 -5.09
CA ARG A 143 11.09 36.84 -4.31
C ARG A 143 11.51 35.35 -4.21
N GLY A 144 10.56 34.44 -4.10
CA GLY A 144 10.80 33.00 -4.02
C GLY A 144 10.99 32.29 -5.36
N ILE A 145 10.74 32.95 -6.50
CA ILE A 145 10.62 32.29 -7.81
C ILE A 145 11.86 31.49 -8.21
N TYR A 146 13.05 31.99 -7.89
CA TYR A 146 14.31 31.30 -8.16
C TYR A 146 14.38 29.95 -7.44
N PHE A 147 14.00 29.92 -6.16
CA PHE A 147 13.97 28.69 -5.36
C PHE A 147 12.91 27.72 -5.89
N TYR A 148 11.71 28.20 -6.22
CA TYR A 148 10.65 27.37 -6.77
C TYR A 148 11.02 26.74 -8.11
N LEU A 149 11.66 27.49 -9.01
CA LEU A 149 12.08 26.96 -10.31
C LEU A 149 13.09 25.82 -10.16
N ILE A 150 14.10 26.00 -9.30
CA ILE A 150 15.10 24.95 -9.05
C ILE A 150 14.43 23.70 -8.48
N GLN A 151 13.53 23.88 -7.52
CA GLN A 151 12.82 22.78 -6.87
C GLN A 151 11.95 22.00 -7.87
N VAL A 152 11.21 22.71 -8.74
CA VAL A 152 10.38 22.09 -9.79
C VAL A 152 11.24 21.29 -10.77
N ILE A 153 12.33 21.89 -11.27
CA ILE A 153 13.22 21.23 -12.24
C ILE A 153 13.88 20.00 -11.60
N SER A 154 14.44 20.18 -10.40
CA SER A 154 15.12 19.13 -9.64
C SER A 154 14.19 17.95 -9.37
N ASN A 155 12.99 18.19 -8.80
CA ASN A 155 12.04 17.14 -8.50
C ASN A 155 11.57 16.40 -9.76
N THR A 156 11.38 17.13 -10.87
CA THR A 156 10.99 16.54 -12.15
C THR A 156 12.08 15.61 -12.70
N VAL A 157 13.34 16.06 -12.70
CA VAL A 157 14.49 15.26 -13.17
C VAL A 157 14.70 14.03 -12.28
N ILE A 158 14.65 14.22 -10.96
CA ILE A 158 14.82 13.14 -9.98
C ILE A 158 13.75 12.08 -10.14
N LEU A 159 12.48 12.47 -10.32
CA LEU A 159 11.41 11.51 -10.59
C LEU A 159 11.61 10.78 -11.90
N ALA A 160 12.01 11.47 -12.96
CA ALA A 160 12.24 10.83 -14.26
C ALA A 160 13.33 9.75 -14.20
N VAL A 161 14.40 10.01 -13.45
CA VAL A 161 15.57 9.11 -13.37
C VAL A 161 15.39 8.02 -12.31
N LEU A 162 14.93 8.40 -11.10
CA LEU A 162 14.96 7.52 -9.93
C LEU A 162 13.66 6.77 -9.67
N PHE A 163 12.53 7.12 -10.30
CA PHE A 163 11.26 6.43 -10.02
C PHE A 163 11.34 4.92 -10.30
N ILE A 164 11.86 4.52 -11.47
CA ILE A 164 11.97 3.10 -11.85
C ILE A 164 12.89 2.30 -10.91
N PRO A 165 14.15 2.71 -10.63
CA PRO A 165 15.00 1.93 -9.74
C PRO A 165 14.41 1.82 -8.33
N LEU A 166 13.84 2.89 -7.78
CA LEU A 166 13.21 2.85 -6.46
C LEU A 166 11.97 1.96 -6.44
N GLU A 167 11.12 2.01 -7.48
CA GLU A 167 9.94 1.15 -7.58
C GLU A 167 10.32 -0.34 -7.62
N LYS A 168 11.39 -0.69 -8.34
CA LYS A 168 11.91 -2.06 -8.37
C LYS A 168 12.38 -2.51 -6.98
N VAL A 169 13.19 -1.70 -6.31
CA VAL A 169 13.70 -2.04 -4.97
C VAL A 169 12.54 -2.20 -3.97
N LEU A 170 11.63 -1.23 -3.92
CA LEU A 170 10.50 -1.27 -2.98
C LEU A 170 9.50 -2.40 -3.30
N SER A 171 9.29 -2.73 -4.59
CA SER A 171 8.42 -3.84 -4.96
C SER A 171 9.00 -5.20 -4.59
N VAL A 172 10.32 -5.40 -4.71
CA VAL A 172 11.01 -6.61 -4.22
C VAL A 172 10.88 -6.73 -2.71
N LEU A 173 11.13 -5.64 -1.97
CA LEU A 173 10.97 -5.62 -0.52
C LEU A 173 9.52 -5.90 -0.10
N LYS A 174 8.55 -5.31 -0.81
CA LYS A 174 7.13 -5.58 -0.59
C LYS A 174 6.80 -7.06 -0.79
N LYS A 175 7.29 -7.69 -1.87
CA LYS A 175 7.06 -9.12 -2.11
C LYS A 175 7.64 -9.98 -0.99
N LYS A 176 8.90 -9.74 -0.64
CA LYS A 176 9.65 -10.52 0.37
C LYS A 176 9.03 -10.43 1.77
N TYR A 177 8.59 -9.25 2.20
CA TYR A 177 8.19 -9.02 3.60
C TYR A 177 6.67 -8.80 3.80
N TYR A 178 5.93 -8.42 2.75
CA TYR A 178 4.52 -7.98 2.85
C TYR A 178 3.53 -8.79 2.00
N SER A 179 3.86 -9.18 0.76
CA SER A 179 2.91 -9.83 -0.19
C SER A 179 2.57 -11.28 0.16
N ASN A 180 3.55 -12.05 0.66
CA ASN A 180 3.39 -13.46 1.05
C ASN A 180 2.26 -13.72 2.07
N TRP A 181 1.69 -12.68 2.68
CA TRP A 181 0.60 -12.82 3.64
C TRP A 181 -0.80 -12.61 3.03
N LYS A 182 -0.94 -11.72 2.03
CA LYS A 182 -2.26 -11.44 1.42
C LYS A 182 -2.73 -12.65 0.58
N GLU A 183 -1.81 -13.26 -0.16
CA GLU A 183 -2.08 -14.51 -0.90
C GLU A 183 -2.34 -15.70 0.02
N LYS A 184 -1.58 -15.83 1.12
CA LYS A 184 -1.88 -16.85 2.14
C LYS A 184 -3.29 -16.70 2.70
N LYS A 185 -3.69 -15.49 3.10
CA LYS A 185 -5.04 -15.24 3.64
C LYS A 185 -6.15 -15.55 2.64
N THR A 186 -6.01 -15.14 1.37
CA THR A 186 -7.02 -15.44 0.34
C THR A 186 -7.12 -16.95 0.10
N ASN A 187 -5.99 -17.65 0.00
CA ASN A 187 -5.99 -19.09 -0.22
C ASN A 187 -6.53 -19.88 0.99
N THR A 188 -6.24 -19.46 2.22
CA THR A 188 -6.77 -20.09 3.45
C THR A 188 -8.28 -19.88 3.60
N VAL A 189 -8.80 -18.68 3.31
CA VAL A 189 -10.25 -18.43 3.39
C VAL A 189 -11.00 -19.22 2.32
N VAL A 190 -10.48 -19.27 1.09
CA VAL A 190 -11.08 -20.07 0.01
C VAL A 190 -11.04 -21.56 0.34
N SER A 191 -9.95 -22.08 0.92
CA SER A 191 -9.90 -23.48 1.35
C SER A 191 -10.90 -23.78 2.47
N ASP A 192 -11.04 -22.87 3.44
CA ASP A 192 -11.98 -23.05 4.56
C ASP A 192 -13.44 -23.04 4.07
N GLU A 193 -13.82 -22.11 3.18
CA GLU A 193 -15.16 -22.08 2.56
C GLU A 193 -15.44 -23.34 1.74
N THR A 194 -14.47 -23.80 0.94
CA THR A 194 -14.62 -25.01 0.12
C THR A 194 -14.82 -26.26 1.00
N ILE A 195 -14.11 -26.35 2.12
CA ILE A 195 -14.23 -27.47 3.07
C ILE A 195 -15.59 -27.43 3.80
N ILE A 196 -16.07 -26.24 4.16
CA ILE A 196 -17.37 -26.05 4.81
C ILE A 196 -18.52 -26.44 3.86
N ASP A 197 -18.47 -25.98 2.61
CA ASP A 197 -19.46 -26.35 1.59
C ASP A 197 -19.48 -27.87 1.36
N ALA A 198 -18.32 -28.49 1.19
CA ALA A 198 -18.22 -29.95 0.98
C ALA A 198 -18.76 -30.75 2.18
N LYS A 199 -18.52 -30.30 3.41
CA LYS A 199 -19.09 -30.92 4.61
C LYS A 199 -20.62 -30.77 4.66
N SER A 200 -21.12 -29.57 4.36
CA SER A 200 -22.57 -29.32 4.33
C SER A 200 -23.30 -30.19 3.29
N ASP A 201 -22.67 -30.43 2.14
CA ASP A 201 -23.21 -31.29 1.08
C ASP A 201 -23.21 -32.77 1.47
N LEU A 202 -22.19 -33.22 2.21
CA LEU A 202 -22.13 -34.58 2.76
C LEU A 202 -23.18 -34.79 3.85
N GLU A 203 -23.35 -33.85 4.77
CA GLU A 203 -24.38 -33.91 5.81
C GLU A 203 -25.78 -33.94 5.19
N ARG A 204 -26.02 -33.15 4.13
CA ARG A 204 -27.29 -33.15 3.39
C ARG A 204 -27.58 -34.50 2.70
N LYS A 205 -26.54 -35.22 2.28
CA LYS A 205 -26.65 -36.58 1.69
C LYS A 205 -26.82 -37.68 2.75
N ILE A 206 -26.31 -37.47 3.96
CA ILE A 206 -26.47 -38.40 5.08
C ILE A 206 -27.87 -38.28 5.69
N ASP A 207 -28.40 -37.06 5.83
CA ASP A 207 -29.74 -36.79 6.37
C ASP A 207 -30.88 -37.15 5.41
N ASN A 208 -30.59 -37.35 4.13
CA ASN A 208 -31.56 -37.83 3.16
C ASN A 208 -31.01 -39.04 2.38
N PRO A 209 -31.04 -40.25 2.96
CA PRO A 209 -30.50 -41.46 2.32
C PRO A 209 -31.32 -41.91 1.10
N VAL A 210 -32.44 -41.26 0.78
CA VAL A 210 -33.30 -41.60 -0.36
C VAL A 210 -32.85 -40.84 -1.61
N THR A 211 -31.69 -41.18 -2.17
CA THR A 211 -31.36 -40.94 -3.60
C THR A 211 -30.11 -41.70 -4.07
N VAL A 212 -29.84 -42.88 -3.52
CA VAL A 212 -28.94 -43.85 -4.17
C VAL A 212 -29.59 -45.24 -4.09
N ALA A 213 -30.78 -45.35 -4.66
CA ALA A 213 -31.44 -46.63 -4.91
C ALA A 213 -32.07 -46.59 -6.30
N GLU A 214 -31.25 -46.32 -7.32
CA GLU A 214 -31.67 -46.52 -8.70
C GLU A 214 -30.48 -46.95 -9.57
N VAL A 215 -29.81 -48.04 -9.16
CA VAL A 215 -29.01 -48.86 -10.08
C VAL A 215 -29.21 -50.34 -9.70
N LYS A 216 -30.14 -50.95 -10.44
CA LYS A 216 -30.28 -52.37 -10.85
C LYS A 216 -29.83 -53.50 -9.90
N ASP A 217 -30.84 -54.34 -9.62
CA ASP A 217 -30.81 -55.81 -9.46
C ASP A 217 -29.45 -56.52 -9.66
N GLU A 218 -28.95 -57.17 -8.60
CA GLU A 218 -28.65 -58.63 -8.52
C GLU A 218 -27.85 -58.99 -7.24
N GLY A 219 -28.53 -59.40 -6.16
CA GLY A 219 -28.12 -60.30 -5.03
C GLY A 219 -26.77 -60.15 -4.26
N PRO A 220 -26.54 -60.99 -3.21
CA PRO A 220 -27.32 -61.13 -1.98
C PRO A 220 -26.84 -60.20 -0.85
N THR A 221 -27.84 -59.76 -0.11
CA THR A 221 -27.87 -58.98 1.12
C THR A 221 -27.18 -59.67 2.30
N THR A 222 -26.15 -59.09 2.90
CA THR A 222 -25.83 -59.24 4.33
C THR A 222 -24.97 -58.08 4.84
N LEU A 223 -25.31 -57.56 6.03
CA LEU A 223 -24.62 -56.45 6.72
C LEU A 223 -23.16 -56.76 7.10
N GLU A 224 -22.73 -58.03 7.01
CA GLU A 224 -21.37 -58.46 7.31
C GLU A 224 -20.37 -58.08 6.20
N GLY A 225 -20.77 -58.09 4.92
CA GLY A 225 -19.87 -57.73 3.81
C GLY A 225 -19.46 -56.25 3.80
N ILE A 226 -20.35 -55.36 4.23
CA ILE A 226 -20.08 -53.91 4.32
C ILE A 226 -19.09 -53.60 5.46
N ARG A 227 -19.01 -54.45 6.49
CA ARG A 227 -18.15 -54.24 7.65
C ARG A 227 -16.68 -54.56 7.36
N GLU A 228 -16.42 -55.45 6.41
CA GLU A 228 -15.06 -55.85 6.00
C GLU A 228 -14.45 -54.92 4.93
N GLU A 229 -15.26 -54.22 4.15
CA GLU A 229 -14.77 -53.33 3.08
C GLU A 229 -14.27 -51.97 3.60
N LYS A 230 -14.80 -51.54 4.75
CA LYS A 230 -14.49 -50.26 5.40
C LYS A 230 -13.01 -50.08 5.79
N PRO A 231 -12.30 -51.07 6.37
CA PRO A 231 -10.87 -50.95 6.63
C PRO A 231 -10.02 -50.89 5.36
N ALA A 232 -10.37 -51.66 4.31
CA ALA A 232 -9.60 -51.69 3.06
C ALA A 232 -9.68 -50.37 2.25
N LEU A 233 -10.79 -49.64 2.34
CA LEU A 233 -10.95 -48.32 1.73
C LEU A 233 -10.15 -47.23 2.46
N ILE A 234 -10.03 -47.32 3.78
CA ILE A 234 -9.23 -46.39 4.59
C ILE A 234 -7.74 -46.59 4.29
N GLU A 235 -7.30 -47.84 4.16
CA GLU A 235 -5.90 -48.17 3.88
C GLU A 235 -5.46 -47.69 2.47
N ARG A 236 -6.33 -47.82 1.46
CA ARG A 236 -6.08 -47.27 0.11
C ARG A 236 -6.05 -45.75 0.03
N GLU A 237 -6.82 -45.05 0.87
CA GLU A 237 -6.78 -43.58 0.96
C GLU A 237 -5.54 -43.08 1.72
N LEU A 238 -5.01 -43.88 2.65
CA LEU A 238 -3.75 -43.58 3.34
C LEU A 238 -2.54 -43.79 2.41
N GLU A 239 -2.49 -44.84 1.59
CA GLU A 239 -1.44 -45.03 0.57
C GLU A 239 -1.43 -43.90 -0.47
N LYS A 240 -2.60 -43.46 -0.96
CA LYS A 240 -2.70 -42.30 -1.88
C LYS A 240 -2.27 -40.98 -1.27
N LYS A 241 -2.15 -40.89 0.05
CA LYS A 241 -1.72 -39.68 0.75
C LYS A 241 -0.20 -39.65 0.91
N ASP A 242 0.44 -40.80 1.10
CA ASP A 242 1.89 -40.93 1.19
C ASP A 242 2.59 -40.69 -0.15
N ASP A 243 1.97 -41.11 -1.27
CA ASP A 243 2.45 -40.85 -2.64
C ASP A 243 2.37 -39.37 -3.07
N ARG A 244 1.69 -38.50 -2.31
CA ARG A 244 1.54 -37.07 -2.62
C ARG A 244 2.49 -36.16 -1.85
N ASP A 245 3.16 -36.69 -0.82
CA ASP A 245 4.07 -35.94 0.06
C ASP A 245 5.56 -36.27 -0.17
N ASN A 246 5.88 -37.04 -1.22
CA ASN A 246 7.24 -37.32 -1.75
C ASN A 246 7.46 -36.62 -3.11
#